data_AF-A0A920U6Q7-F1
#
_entry.id   AF-A0A920U6Q7-F1
#
_cell.length_a   1.000
_cell.length_b   1.000
_cell.length_c   1.000
_cell.angle_alpha   90.00
_cell.angle_beta   90.00
_cell.angle_gamma   90.00
#
_symmetry.space_group_name_H-M   'P 1'
#
loop_
_entity.id
_entity.type
_entity.pdbx_description
1 polymer ?
#
loop_
_entity_poly.entity_id
_entity_poly.type
_entity_poly.pdbx_seq_one_letter_code
_entity_poly.pdbx_strand_id
1 'polypeptide(L)'
;MATLVEGFATTGIPADLAPSALASVIWADELAEATGEVPYNQLVIQAAERFESRGQGVAPRPCDPDYRTEDMFMSGAILGRAFKLTGKSIYSDILADFLLSGKIQQSHGLFWHCRSAAYYWGRGNGFAAMGLAEALTYLPEDHDSRDGIVSMYRRLMDSLGRLQHHSGMLNKCWTSLDHISSSPLPA
;
A
#
# COMPACT_ATOMS: atom_id res chain seq x y z
N MET A 1 -25.73 19.80 2.85
CA MET A 1 -24.42 19.21 3.20
C MET A 1 -23.53 18.92 1.99
N ALA A 2 -23.99 19.12 0.73
CA ALA A 2 -23.23 18.78 -0.47
C ALA A 2 -22.12 19.77 -0.89
N THR A 3 -22.13 21.01 -0.39
CA THR A 3 -21.33 22.11 -0.97
C THR A 3 -19.82 22.05 -0.70
N LEU A 4 -19.36 21.32 0.34
CA LEU A 4 -17.93 21.28 0.68
C LEU A 4 -17.13 20.38 -0.27
N VAL A 5 -17.75 19.31 -0.77
CA VAL A 5 -17.06 18.23 -1.50
C VAL A 5 -17.14 18.44 -3.02
N GLU A 6 -18.20 19.09 -3.51
CA GLU A 6 -18.40 19.43 -4.92
C GLU A 6 -17.21 20.21 -5.51
N GLY A 7 -16.61 21.14 -4.75
CA GLY A 7 -15.44 21.90 -5.20
C GLY A 7 -14.21 21.02 -5.50
N PHE A 8 -14.01 19.96 -4.73
CA PHE A 8 -12.92 19.00 -4.95
C PHE A 8 -13.22 18.05 -6.10
N ALA A 9 -14.47 17.66 -6.27
CA ALA A 9 -14.90 16.77 -7.36
C ALA A 9 -14.87 17.46 -8.74
N THR A 10 -15.13 18.77 -8.79
CA THR A 10 -15.26 19.51 -10.06
C THR A 10 -13.94 20.05 -10.60
N THR A 11 -12.96 20.34 -9.73
CA THR A 11 -11.67 20.92 -10.14
C THR A 11 -10.61 19.88 -10.51
N GLY A 12 -10.87 18.60 -10.21
CA GLY A 12 -9.95 17.50 -10.48
C GLY A 12 -8.71 17.51 -9.59
N ILE A 13 -7.76 16.62 -9.88
CA ILE A 13 -6.55 16.43 -9.05
C ILE A 13 -5.39 17.31 -9.57
N PRO A 14 -4.77 18.15 -8.72
CA PRO A 14 -3.58 18.93 -9.09
C PRO A 14 -2.47 18.11 -9.75
N ALA A 15 -1.66 18.75 -10.59
CA ALA A 15 -0.50 18.11 -11.22
C ALA A 15 0.62 17.81 -10.21
N ASP A 16 1.46 16.82 -10.51
CA ASP A 16 2.71 16.50 -9.79
C ASP A 16 2.56 16.27 -8.27
N LEU A 17 1.58 15.45 -7.89
CA LEU A 17 1.36 15.07 -6.50
C LEU A 17 2.13 13.79 -6.12
N ALA A 18 2.66 13.78 -4.89
CA ALA A 18 3.21 12.58 -4.27
C ALA A 18 2.12 11.51 -4.03
N PRO A 19 2.48 10.22 -3.93
CA PRO A 19 1.51 9.14 -3.69
C PRO A 19 0.61 9.39 -2.48
N SER A 20 1.14 9.97 -1.40
CA SER A 20 0.36 10.30 -0.20
C SER A 20 -0.73 11.34 -0.46
N ALA A 21 -0.47 12.32 -1.31
CA ALA A 21 -1.45 13.33 -1.71
C ALA A 21 -2.48 12.74 -2.68
N LEU A 22 -2.07 11.85 -3.59
CA LEU A 22 -3.01 11.12 -4.44
C LEU A 22 -3.92 10.19 -3.62
N ALA A 23 -3.39 9.51 -2.61
CA ALA A 23 -4.17 8.62 -1.76
C ALA A 23 -5.21 9.37 -0.92
N SER A 24 -5.10 10.70 -0.80
CA SER A 24 -6.12 11.50 -0.13
C SER A 24 -7.47 11.48 -0.84
N VAL A 25 -7.56 11.03 -2.10
CA VAL A 25 -8.83 10.98 -2.86
C VAL A 25 -9.58 9.65 -2.74
N ILE A 26 -9.07 8.68 -1.96
CA ILE A 26 -9.73 7.36 -1.84
C ILE A 26 -11.11 7.43 -1.17
N TRP A 27 -11.40 8.49 -0.39
CA TRP A 27 -12.74 8.73 0.15
C TRP A 27 -13.80 8.88 -0.94
N ALA A 28 -13.41 9.24 -2.16
CA ALA A 28 -14.34 9.48 -3.26
C ALA A 28 -15.05 8.20 -3.72
N ASP A 29 -14.38 7.05 -3.65
CA ASP A 29 -14.98 5.73 -3.91
C ASP A 29 -16.05 5.41 -2.85
N GLU A 30 -15.70 5.57 -1.57
CA GLU A 30 -16.62 5.34 -0.45
C GLU A 30 -17.81 6.31 -0.48
N LEU A 31 -17.58 7.58 -0.88
CA LEU A 31 -18.66 8.55 -1.03
C LEU A 31 -19.60 8.14 -2.17
N ALA A 32 -19.07 7.72 -3.32
CA ALA A 32 -19.88 7.23 -4.43
C ALA A 32 -20.73 6.03 -4.04
N GLU A 33 -20.17 5.07 -3.28
CA GLU A 33 -20.91 3.93 -2.75
C GLU A 33 -22.03 4.37 -1.79
N ALA A 34 -21.75 5.33 -0.91
CA ALA A 34 -22.72 5.80 0.08
C ALA A 34 -23.87 6.63 -0.51
N THR A 35 -23.62 7.41 -1.57
CA THR A 35 -24.60 8.32 -2.16
C THR A 35 -25.22 7.79 -3.46
N GLY A 36 -24.60 6.81 -4.10
CA GLY A 36 -24.91 6.39 -5.47
C GLY A 36 -24.38 7.35 -6.55
N GLU A 37 -23.64 8.39 -6.17
CA GLU A 37 -23.08 9.38 -7.09
C GLU A 37 -21.75 8.88 -7.68
N VAL A 38 -21.86 8.01 -8.68
CA VAL A 38 -20.74 7.42 -9.44
C VAL A 38 -19.72 8.45 -10.00
N PRO A 39 -20.07 9.71 -10.33
CA PRO A 39 -19.08 10.68 -10.80
C PRO A 39 -17.88 10.90 -9.84
N TYR A 40 -18.04 10.69 -8.53
CA TYR A 40 -16.92 10.80 -7.58
C TYR A 40 -15.80 9.78 -7.84
N ASN A 41 -16.11 8.60 -8.41
CA ASN A 41 -15.14 7.57 -8.76
C ASN A 41 -14.09 8.05 -9.76
N GLN A 42 -14.39 9.11 -10.52
CA GLN A 42 -13.43 9.71 -11.45
C GLN A 42 -12.19 10.27 -10.73
N LEU A 43 -12.29 10.67 -9.46
CA LEU A 43 -11.12 11.13 -8.71
C LEU A 43 -10.12 9.99 -8.49
N VAL A 44 -10.59 8.81 -8.08
CA VAL A 44 -9.72 7.64 -7.88
C VAL A 44 -9.08 7.20 -9.21
N ILE A 45 -9.86 7.19 -10.30
CA ILE A 45 -9.35 6.85 -11.62
C ILE A 45 -8.29 7.88 -12.07
N GLN A 46 -8.56 9.19 -11.93
CA GLN A 46 -7.60 10.24 -12.25
C GLN A 46 -6.30 10.13 -11.43
N ALA A 47 -6.40 9.71 -10.17
CA ALA A 47 -5.22 9.47 -9.34
C ALA A 47 -4.43 8.25 -9.83
N ALA A 48 -5.12 7.16 -10.20
CA ALA A 48 -4.51 5.94 -10.70
C ALA A 48 -3.82 6.14 -12.06
N GLU A 49 -4.37 6.98 -12.94
CA GLU A 49 -3.74 7.32 -14.23
C GLU A 49 -2.42 8.10 -14.08
N ARG A 50 -2.08 8.58 -12.88
CA ARG A 50 -0.75 9.14 -12.58
C ARG A 50 0.30 8.06 -12.35
N PHE A 51 -0.12 6.81 -12.19
CA PHE A 51 0.81 5.71 -11.96
C PHE A 51 1.36 5.18 -13.27
N GLU A 52 2.63 5.46 -13.52
CA GLU A 52 3.31 5.07 -14.75
C GLU A 52 4.38 4.02 -14.44
N SER A 53 4.25 2.83 -15.04
CA SER A 53 5.34 1.84 -15.03
C SER A 53 6.55 2.39 -15.78
N ARG A 54 7.74 2.16 -15.22
CA ARG A 54 9.02 2.60 -15.79
C ARG A 54 9.92 1.45 -16.21
N GLY A 55 9.32 0.26 -16.37
CA GLY A 55 10.01 -1.00 -16.59
C GLY A 55 10.05 -1.85 -15.33
N GLN A 56 10.13 -3.16 -15.54
CA GLN A 56 10.12 -4.15 -14.46
C GLN A 56 11.25 -3.88 -13.46
N GLY A 57 10.94 -3.92 -12.17
CA GLY A 57 11.94 -3.68 -11.12
C GLY A 57 12.20 -2.21 -10.79
N VAL A 58 11.58 -1.27 -11.51
CA VAL A 58 11.69 0.17 -11.28
C VAL A 58 10.40 0.68 -10.64
N ALA A 59 10.52 1.44 -9.56
CA ALA A 59 9.35 2.00 -8.90
C ALA A 59 8.54 2.84 -9.90
N PRO A 60 7.22 2.60 -10.03
CA PRO A 60 6.38 3.39 -10.91
C PRO A 60 6.34 4.83 -10.39
N ARG A 61 6.15 5.80 -11.28
CA ARG A 61 5.77 7.13 -10.79
C ARG A 61 4.38 7.05 -10.15
N PRO A 62 4.05 7.87 -9.15
CA PRO A 62 4.93 8.80 -8.44
C PRO A 62 5.60 8.19 -7.19
N CYS A 63 5.69 6.85 -7.08
CA CYS A 63 6.33 6.19 -5.94
C CYS A 63 7.81 6.58 -5.80
N ASP A 64 8.29 6.58 -4.57
CA ASP A 64 9.70 6.84 -4.25
C ASP A 64 10.58 5.74 -4.85
N PRO A 65 11.65 6.08 -5.61
CA PRO A 65 12.57 5.09 -6.19
C PRO A 65 13.30 4.24 -5.15
N ASP A 66 13.29 4.65 -3.88
CA ASP A 66 13.85 3.93 -2.76
C ASP A 66 12.88 2.90 -2.14
N TYR A 67 11.65 2.79 -2.67
CA TYR A 67 10.60 1.86 -2.25
C TYR A 67 10.23 2.03 -0.78
N ARG A 68 9.66 3.20 -0.43
CA ARG A 68 9.17 3.45 0.93
C ARG A 68 7.98 2.56 1.26
N THR A 69 7.94 2.05 2.49
CA THR A 69 6.82 1.24 2.98
C THR A 69 5.47 1.96 2.90
N GLU A 70 5.45 3.28 3.03
CA GLU A 70 4.26 4.12 2.90
C GLU A 70 3.64 3.98 1.51
N ASP A 71 4.46 3.96 0.46
CA ASP A 71 3.98 3.86 -0.92
C ASP A 71 3.33 2.52 -1.21
N MET A 72 3.64 1.46 -0.45
CA MET A 72 2.94 0.17 -0.55
C MET A 72 1.44 0.35 -0.23
N PHE A 73 1.12 1.11 0.81
CA PHE A 73 -0.27 1.42 1.15
C PHE A 73 -0.89 2.41 0.15
N MET A 74 -0.19 3.51 -0.16
CA MET A 74 -0.75 4.54 -1.04
C MET A 74 -1.05 4.00 -2.44
N SER A 75 -0.13 3.23 -3.02
CA SER A 75 -0.34 2.58 -4.32
C SER A 75 -1.40 1.49 -4.25
N GLY A 76 -1.38 0.64 -3.21
CA GLY A 76 -2.38 -0.40 -3.00
C GLY A 76 -3.80 0.15 -2.94
N ALA A 77 -4.00 1.21 -2.16
CA ALA A 77 -5.31 1.83 -1.97
C ALA A 77 -5.87 2.46 -3.26
N ILE A 78 -5.01 3.11 -4.06
CA ILE A 78 -5.42 3.78 -5.31
C ILE A 78 -5.58 2.78 -6.45
N LEU A 79 -4.53 2.01 -6.76
CA LEU A 79 -4.50 1.10 -7.91
C LEU A 79 -5.50 -0.05 -7.76
N GLY A 80 -5.66 -0.57 -6.54
CA GLY A 80 -6.63 -1.62 -6.26
C GLY A 80 -8.08 -1.17 -6.49
N ARG A 81 -8.46 0.02 -5.98
CA ARG A 81 -9.79 0.61 -6.23
C ARG A 81 -9.99 0.93 -7.70
N ALA A 82 -8.98 1.48 -8.38
CA ALA A 82 -9.07 1.73 -9.82
C ALA A 82 -9.26 0.45 -10.64
N PHE A 83 -8.59 -0.64 -10.26
CA PHE A 83 -8.85 -1.96 -10.84
C PHE A 83 -10.30 -2.39 -10.62
N LYS A 84 -10.80 -2.34 -9.37
CA LYS A 84 -12.20 -2.67 -9.04
C LYS A 84 -13.20 -1.86 -9.87
N LEU A 85 -12.95 -0.57 -10.06
CA LEU A 85 -13.85 0.35 -10.76
C LEU A 85 -13.85 0.18 -12.28
N THR A 86 -12.74 -0.28 -12.87
CA THR A 86 -12.55 -0.23 -14.33
C THR A 86 -12.34 -1.60 -14.98
N GLY A 87 -11.93 -2.61 -14.21
CA GLY A 87 -11.50 -3.93 -14.71
C GLY A 87 -10.18 -3.92 -15.50
N LYS A 88 -9.45 -2.81 -15.57
CA LYS A 88 -8.19 -2.73 -16.35
C LYS A 88 -7.02 -3.34 -15.56
N SER A 89 -6.49 -4.47 -16.03
CA SER A 89 -5.40 -5.21 -15.36
C SER A 89 -4.14 -4.37 -15.12
N ILE A 90 -3.87 -3.36 -15.95
CA ILE A 90 -2.70 -2.49 -15.82
C ILE A 90 -2.51 -1.95 -14.40
N TYR A 91 -3.58 -1.63 -13.67
CA TYR A 91 -3.47 -1.14 -12.30
C TYR A 91 -3.02 -2.24 -11.32
N SER A 92 -3.60 -3.44 -11.42
CA SER A 92 -3.16 -4.59 -10.59
C SER A 92 -1.74 -5.02 -10.95
N ASP A 93 -1.38 -4.97 -12.24
CA ASP A 93 -0.07 -5.37 -12.74
C ASP A 93 1.03 -4.43 -12.22
N ILE A 94 0.80 -3.11 -12.27
CA ILE A 94 1.71 -2.09 -11.71
C ILE A 94 1.86 -2.29 -10.19
N LEU A 95 0.76 -2.49 -9.47
CA LEU A 95 0.78 -2.70 -8.03
C LEU A 95 1.59 -3.95 -7.67
N ALA A 96 1.32 -5.06 -8.34
CA ALA A 96 1.97 -6.34 -8.08
C ALA A 96 3.49 -6.28 -8.37
N ASP A 97 3.88 -5.68 -9.50
CA ASP A 97 5.30 -5.48 -9.82
C ASP A 97 6.00 -4.61 -8.77
N PHE A 98 5.40 -3.47 -8.38
CA PHE A 98 5.98 -2.58 -7.37
C PHE A 98 6.24 -3.31 -6.04
N LEU A 99 5.26 -4.05 -5.53
CA LEU A 99 5.37 -4.77 -4.26
C LEU A 99 6.47 -5.84 -4.30
N LEU A 100 6.53 -6.63 -5.37
CA LEU A 100 7.50 -7.73 -5.51
C LEU A 100 8.92 -7.25 -5.84
N SER A 101 9.05 -6.09 -6.48
CA SER A 101 10.31 -5.51 -6.91
C SER A 101 11.03 -4.69 -5.84
N GLY A 102 10.35 -4.33 -4.74
CA GLY A 102 10.94 -3.50 -3.69
C GLY A 102 12.18 -4.11 -3.02
N LYS A 103 12.16 -5.43 -2.77
CA LYS A 103 13.24 -6.19 -2.11
C LYS A 103 13.69 -5.60 -0.76
N ILE A 104 12.75 -5.00 -0.02
CA ILE A 104 13.00 -4.40 1.32
C ILE A 104 12.49 -5.26 2.48
N GLN A 105 11.74 -6.35 2.21
CA GLN A 105 11.38 -7.33 3.23
C GLN A 105 12.58 -8.24 3.55
N GLN A 106 12.85 -8.43 4.83
CA GLN A 106 13.93 -9.28 5.30
C GLN A 106 13.47 -10.73 5.53
N SER A 107 14.41 -11.65 5.70
CA SER A 107 14.14 -13.08 5.91
C SER A 107 13.28 -13.36 7.14
N HIS A 108 13.40 -12.53 8.18
CA HIS A 108 12.56 -12.59 9.37
C HIS A 108 11.20 -11.93 9.20
N GLY A 109 10.82 -11.42 8.02
CA GLY A 109 9.46 -10.98 7.71
C GLY A 109 9.19 -9.48 7.84
N LEU A 110 9.95 -8.72 8.65
CA LEU A 110 9.79 -7.26 8.67
C LEU A 110 10.39 -6.59 7.44
N PHE A 111 9.90 -5.40 7.15
CA PHE A 111 10.39 -4.51 6.11
C PHE A 111 11.33 -3.46 6.70
N TRP A 112 12.43 -3.20 6.00
CA TRP A 112 13.12 -1.92 6.13
C TRP A 112 12.20 -0.78 5.72
N HIS A 113 12.46 0.42 6.23
CA HIS A 113 11.67 1.60 5.85
C HIS A 113 11.75 1.87 4.34
N CYS A 114 12.95 1.78 3.77
CA CYS A 114 13.24 1.86 2.34
C CYS A 114 14.66 1.33 2.07
N ARG A 115 15.10 1.24 0.80
CA ARG A 115 16.39 0.63 0.44
C ARG A 115 17.59 1.37 1.03
N SER A 116 17.55 2.71 1.15
CA SER A 116 18.61 3.50 1.76
C SER A 116 18.53 3.57 3.30
N ALA A 117 17.45 3.07 3.92
CA ALA A 117 17.18 3.19 5.34
C ALA A 117 16.81 1.84 5.99
N ALA A 118 17.85 1.08 6.33
CA ALA A 118 17.75 -0.31 6.83
C ALA A 118 17.37 -0.43 8.33
N TYR A 119 16.26 0.19 8.73
CA TYR A 119 15.68 0.02 10.08
C TYR A 119 14.21 -0.40 10.02
N TYR A 120 13.75 -1.13 11.03
CA TYR A 120 12.40 -1.69 11.07
C TYR A 120 11.47 -0.74 11.80
N TRP A 121 10.94 0.24 11.09
CA TRP A 121 10.03 1.20 11.67
C TRP A 121 8.65 0.60 11.90
N GLY A 122 8.10 0.73 13.12
CA GLY A 122 6.80 0.17 13.48
C GLY A 122 5.68 0.65 12.57
N ARG A 123 5.58 1.97 12.36
CA ARG A 123 4.57 2.55 11.46
C ARG A 123 4.81 2.16 10.00
N GLY A 124 6.07 2.07 9.58
CA GLY A 124 6.43 1.63 8.22
C GLY A 124 5.95 0.20 7.95
N ASN A 125 6.20 -0.71 8.89
CA ASN A 125 5.68 -2.07 8.79
C ASN A 125 4.15 -2.13 8.85
N GLY A 126 3.50 -1.20 9.57
CA GLY A 126 2.06 -0.99 9.49
C GLY A 126 1.57 -0.60 8.09
N PHE A 127 2.24 0.34 7.43
CA PHE A 127 1.93 0.70 6.04
C PHE A 127 2.18 -0.47 5.08
N ALA A 128 3.26 -1.23 5.25
CA ALA A 128 3.50 -2.44 4.46
C ALA A 128 2.37 -3.46 4.65
N ALA A 129 1.91 -3.68 5.88
CA ALA A 129 0.79 -4.60 6.16
C ALA A 129 -0.51 -4.14 5.52
N MET A 130 -0.86 -2.86 5.63
CA MET A 130 -2.06 -2.30 4.99
C MET A 130 -1.95 -2.36 3.46
N GLY A 131 -0.80 -2.02 2.88
CA GLY A 131 -0.59 -2.08 1.43
C GLY A 131 -0.70 -3.49 0.85
N LEU A 132 -0.14 -4.48 1.55
CA LEU A 132 -0.30 -5.89 1.17
C LEU A 132 -1.76 -6.35 1.32
N ALA A 133 -2.46 -5.92 2.36
CA ALA A 133 -3.88 -6.24 2.56
C ALA A 133 -4.78 -5.60 1.48
N GLU A 134 -4.56 -4.32 1.15
CA GLU A 134 -5.23 -3.63 0.04
C GLU A 134 -4.97 -4.36 -1.28
N ALA A 135 -3.71 -4.72 -1.58
CA ALA A 135 -3.38 -5.49 -2.76
C ALA A 135 -4.14 -6.82 -2.82
N LEU A 136 -4.12 -7.62 -1.75
CA LEU A 136 -4.82 -8.90 -1.69
C LEU A 136 -6.35 -8.78 -1.73
N THR A 137 -6.90 -7.59 -1.44
CA THR A 137 -8.34 -7.31 -1.53
C THR A 137 -8.79 -7.13 -2.99
N TYR A 138 -7.93 -6.58 -3.84
CA TYR A 138 -8.30 -6.23 -5.22
C TYR A 138 -7.63 -7.10 -6.30
N LEU A 139 -6.50 -7.75 -6.01
CA LEU A 139 -5.86 -8.63 -6.99
C LEU A 139 -6.78 -9.80 -7.36
N PRO A 140 -6.96 -10.11 -8.66
CA PRO A 140 -7.66 -11.31 -9.11
C PRO A 140 -7.09 -12.57 -8.46
N GLU A 141 -7.94 -13.53 -8.13
CA GLU A 141 -7.52 -14.78 -7.49
C GLU A 141 -6.52 -15.59 -8.33
N ASP A 142 -6.62 -15.48 -9.65
CA ASP A 142 -5.79 -16.13 -10.67
C ASP A 142 -4.61 -15.27 -11.15
N HIS A 143 -4.35 -14.11 -10.52
CA HIS A 143 -3.23 -13.27 -10.88
C HIS A 143 -1.89 -13.93 -10.51
N ASP A 144 -0.97 -14.09 -11.48
CA ASP A 144 0.31 -14.82 -11.33
C ASP A 144 1.15 -14.40 -10.11
N SER A 145 1.22 -13.10 -9.84
CA SER A 145 1.95 -12.53 -8.69
C SER A 145 1.29 -12.71 -7.31
N ARG A 146 0.03 -13.17 -7.24
CA ARG A 146 -0.76 -13.18 -6.00
C ARG A 146 -0.13 -14.04 -4.91
N ASP A 147 0.35 -15.23 -5.25
CA ASP A 147 0.98 -16.14 -4.29
C ASP A 147 2.24 -15.53 -3.65
N GLY A 148 3.01 -14.77 -4.43
CA GLY A 148 4.16 -14.03 -3.94
C GLY A 148 3.77 -13.00 -2.87
N ILE A 149 2.70 -12.25 -3.14
CA ILE A 149 2.18 -11.21 -2.23
C ILE A 149 1.55 -11.84 -0.98
N VAL A 150 0.80 -12.94 -1.11
CA VAL A 150 0.28 -13.72 0.03
C VAL A 150 1.43 -14.18 0.94
N SER A 151 2.51 -14.69 0.34
CA SER A 151 3.69 -15.13 1.06
C SER A 151 4.39 -13.97 1.79
N MET A 152 4.50 -12.79 1.16
CA MET A 152 5.00 -11.57 1.80
C MET A 152 4.16 -11.15 2.99
N TYR A 153 2.82 -11.15 2.84
CA TYR A 153 1.89 -10.77 3.89
C TYR A 153 1.99 -11.71 5.10
N ARG A 154 1.94 -13.03 4.88
CA ARG A 154 2.04 -14.03 5.95
C ARG A 154 3.32 -13.86 6.78
N ARG A 155 4.47 -13.74 6.13
CA ARG A 155 5.74 -13.50 6.84
C ARG A 155 5.75 -12.24 7.68
N LEU A 156 5.13 -11.16 7.18
CA LEU A 156 5.03 -9.91 7.93
C LEU A 156 4.13 -10.10 9.16
N MET A 157 2.94 -10.68 8.98
CA MET A 157 1.98 -10.88 10.06
C MET A 157 2.51 -11.83 11.14
N ASP A 158 3.19 -12.91 10.75
CA ASP A 158 3.83 -13.85 11.69
C ASP A 158 4.87 -13.12 12.56
N SER A 159 5.63 -12.20 11.98
CA SER A 159 6.64 -11.45 12.71
C SER A 159 6.07 -10.34 13.56
N LEU A 160 5.07 -9.62 13.08
CA LEU A 160 4.37 -8.63 13.89
C LEU A 160 3.66 -9.30 15.08
N GLY A 161 3.07 -10.47 14.89
CA GLY A 161 2.46 -11.26 15.98
C GLY A 161 3.47 -11.67 17.05
N ARG A 162 4.66 -12.14 16.65
CA ARG A 162 5.74 -12.48 17.60
C ARG A 162 6.31 -11.28 18.34
N LEU A 163 6.31 -10.11 17.71
CA LEU A 163 6.90 -8.87 18.25
C LEU A 163 5.88 -7.97 18.95
N GLN A 164 4.63 -8.41 19.06
CA GLN A 164 3.60 -7.68 19.76
C GLN A 164 3.94 -7.65 21.26
N HIS A 165 3.95 -6.45 21.83
CA HIS A 165 4.14 -6.26 23.25
C HIS A 165 2.93 -6.75 24.03
N HIS A 166 3.09 -7.10 25.31
CA HIS A 166 1.99 -7.57 26.16
C HIS A 166 0.82 -6.57 26.27
N SER A 167 1.07 -5.28 26.03
CA SER A 167 0.03 -4.25 25.97
C SER A 167 -0.81 -4.30 24.68
N GLY A 168 -0.51 -5.20 23.76
CA GLY A 168 -1.08 -5.26 22.41
C GLY A 168 -0.43 -4.30 21.41
N MET A 169 0.48 -3.43 21.85
CA MET A 169 1.15 -2.45 20.98
C MET A 169 2.38 -3.04 20.27
N LEU A 170 2.78 -2.39 19.18
CA LEU A 170 4.06 -2.65 18.49
C LEU A 170 5.09 -1.58 18.85
N ASN A 171 6.38 -1.92 18.76
CA ASN A 171 7.46 -1.00 19.04
C ASN A 171 7.56 0.10 17.98
N LYS A 172 8.09 1.28 18.38
CA LYS A 172 8.35 2.38 17.46
C LYS A 172 9.39 1.99 16.39
N CYS A 173 10.44 1.28 16.79
CA CYS A 173 11.50 0.83 15.90
C CYS A 173 12.13 -0.44 16.47
N TRP A 174 12.50 -1.38 15.60
CA TRP A 174 13.43 -2.45 15.92
C TRP A 174 14.74 -2.19 15.17
N THR A 175 15.87 -2.29 15.86
CA THR A 175 17.20 -1.96 15.31
C THR A 175 18.20 -3.10 15.37
N SER A 176 17.93 -4.17 16.13
CA SER A 176 18.78 -5.36 16.21
C SER A 176 17.96 -6.66 16.13
N LEU A 177 18.59 -7.70 15.59
CA LEU A 177 18.04 -9.06 15.55
C LEU A 177 17.82 -9.63 16.95
N ASP A 178 18.58 -9.18 17.94
CA ASP A 178 18.45 -9.63 19.33
C ASP A 178 17.09 -9.28 19.94
N HIS A 179 16.52 -8.12 19.57
CA HIS A 179 15.15 -7.77 19.95
C HIS A 179 14.09 -8.57 19.19
N ILE A 180 14.44 -9.14 18.04
CA ILE A 180 13.52 -9.88 17.16
C ILE A 180 13.52 -11.38 17.49
N SER A 181 14.65 -11.92 17.95
CA SER A 181 14.82 -13.33 18.31
C SER A 181 14.43 -13.64 19.76
N SER A 182 14.41 -12.64 20.64
CA SER A 182 14.15 -12.82 22.08
C SER A 182 12.69 -12.63 22.50
N SER A 183 11.79 -12.21 21.60
CA SER A 183 10.37 -12.11 21.93
C SER A 183 9.73 -13.50 22.01
N PRO A 184 9.21 -13.91 23.18
CA PRO A 184 8.56 -15.21 23.32
C PRO A 184 7.30 -15.28 22.46
N LEU A 185 6.99 -16.47 21.96
CA LEU A 185 5.71 -16.73 21.30
C LEU A 185 4.58 -16.42 22.30
N PRO A 186 3.51 -15.70 21.88
CA PRO A 186 2.33 -15.58 22.71
C PRO A 186 1.75 -16.99 22.98
N ALA A 187 1.34 -17.20 24.24
CA ALA A 187 0.77 -18.47 24.72
C ALA A 187 -0.64 -18.73 24.16
#